data_AF-A0AAV2GDL2-F1
#
_entry.id   AF-A0AAV2GDL2-F1
#
_cell.length_a   1.000
_cell.length_b   1.000
_cell.length_c   1.000
_cell.angle_alpha   90.00
_cell.angle_beta   90.00
_cell.angle_gamma   90.00
#
_symmetry.space_group_name_H-M   'P 1'
#
loop_
_entity.id
_entity.type
_entity.pdbx_description
1 polymer ?
#
loop_
_entity_poly.entity_id
_entity_poly.type
_entity_poly.pdbx_seq_one_letter_code
_entity_poly.pdbx_strand_id
1 'polypeptide(L)'
;MRGGVALVKPEERKAVGEMFNDRLSQWRKPRRTFKDLWDAITENSPEDLKEFKEELGIEHDEDVGVSLQTFAGLQQPVNKRLRSN
;
A
#
# COMPACT_ATOMS: atom_id res chain seq x y z
N MET A 1 8.49 -0.45 -38.21
CA MET A 1 7.10 -0.44 -37.69
C MET A 1 7.11 0.14 -36.28
N ARG A 2 6.40 1.24 -36.02
CA ARG A 2 6.30 1.88 -34.69
C ARG A 2 5.27 1.12 -33.84
N GLY A 3 5.68 0.02 -33.21
CA GLY A 3 4.83 -0.78 -32.31
C GLY A 3 5.10 -0.50 -30.84
N GLY A 4 5.10 0.77 -30.42
CA GLY A 4 5.65 1.17 -29.11
C GLY A 4 4.82 2.11 -28.24
N VAL A 5 3.58 2.46 -28.62
CA VAL A 5 2.73 3.31 -27.78
C VAL A 5 1.30 2.79 -27.85
N ALA A 6 0.86 2.10 -26.79
CA ALA A 6 -0.57 1.93 -26.57
C ALA A 6 -1.13 3.31 -26.21
N LEU A 7 -2.03 3.83 -27.06
CA LEU A 7 -2.70 5.10 -26.81
C LEU A 7 -3.76 4.89 -25.72
N VAL A 8 -3.35 5.03 -24.46
CA VAL A 8 -4.26 4.96 -23.31
C VAL A 8 -5.10 6.23 -23.26
N LYS A 9 -6.41 6.09 -23.16
CA LYS A 9 -7.30 7.25 -23.05
C LYS A 9 -7.11 7.95 -21.69
N PRO A 10 -7.22 9.29 -21.61
CA PRO A 10 -7.12 10.01 -20.34
C PRO A 10 -8.07 9.49 -19.27
N GLU A 11 -9.27 9.06 -19.66
CA GLU A 11 -10.31 8.51 -18.79
C GLU A 11 -9.89 7.17 -18.19
N GLU A 12 -9.30 6.29 -19.01
CA GLU A 12 -8.78 4.99 -18.56
C GLU A 12 -7.61 5.17 -17.60
N ARG A 13 -6.69 6.11 -17.89
CA ARG A 13 -5.60 6.46 -16.98
C ARG A 13 -6.12 6.97 -15.64
N LYS A 14 -7.15 7.82 -15.67
CA LYS A 14 -7.77 8.36 -14.45
C LYS A 14 -8.43 7.25 -13.63
N ALA A 15 -9.24 6.40 -14.27
CA ALA A 15 -9.92 5.30 -13.60
C ALA A 15 -8.95 4.32 -12.93
N VAL A 16 -7.85 3.96 -13.60
CA VAL A 16 -6.80 3.11 -13.02
C VAL A 16 -6.10 3.80 -11.86
N GLY A 17 -5.82 5.10 -11.97
CA GLY A 17 -5.20 5.88 -10.89
C GLY A 17 -6.09 6.00 -9.65
N GLU A 18 -7.39 6.23 -9.82
CA GLU A 18 -8.37 6.26 -8.73
C GLU A 18 -8.48 4.90 -8.07
N MET A 19 -8.63 3.82 -8.85
CA MET A 19 -8.67 2.46 -8.33
C MET A 19 -7.40 2.12 -7.54
N PHE A 20 -6.23 2.50 -8.04
CA PHE A 20 -4.96 2.28 -7.33
C PHE A 20 -4.93 3.01 -5.98
N ASN A 21 -5.34 4.27 -5.94
CA ASN A 21 -5.43 5.05 -4.69
C ASN A 21 -6.42 4.44 -3.70
N ASP A 22 -7.57 3.98 -4.18
CA ASP A 22 -8.59 3.34 -3.36
C ASP A 22 -8.05 2.06 -2.74
N ARG A 23 -7.37 1.20 -3.52
CA ARG A 23 -6.73 -0.02 -3.00
C ARG A 23 -5.64 0.29 -1.96
N LEU A 24 -4.80 1.29 -2.21
CA LEU A 24 -3.82 1.74 -1.21
C LEU A 24 -4.49 2.24 0.08
N SER A 25 -5.64 2.93 -0.03
CA SER A 25 -6.40 3.39 1.15
C SER A 25 -6.98 2.20 1.94
N GLN A 26 -7.49 1.19 1.23
CA GLN A 26 -8.02 -0.04 1.81
C GLN A 26 -6.92 -0.86 2.49
N TRP A 27 -5.68 -0.75 2.05
CA TRP A 27 -4.54 -1.39 2.71
C TRP A 27 -4.08 -0.62 3.95
N ARG A 28 -4.06 0.72 3.91
CA ARG A 28 -3.64 1.56 5.06
C ARG A 28 -4.55 1.44 6.28
N LYS A 29 -5.87 1.41 6.08
CA LYS A 29 -6.85 1.48 7.17
C LYS A 29 -6.76 0.27 8.11
N PRO A 30 -6.82 -0.99 7.64
CA PRO A 30 -6.77 -2.16 8.50
C PRO A 30 -5.42 -2.30 9.22
N ARG A 31 -4.30 -1.95 8.57
CA ARG A 31 -2.97 -1.95 9.22
C ARG A 31 -2.92 -1.03 10.42
N ARG A 32 -3.50 0.18 10.28
CA ARG A 32 -3.58 1.13 11.40
C ARG A 32 -4.46 0.60 12.52
N THR A 33 -5.68 0.17 12.21
CA THR A 33 -6.61 -0.34 13.23
C THR A 33 -6.07 -1.59 13.92
N PHE A 34 -5.41 -2.49 13.19
CA PHE A 34 -4.73 -3.65 13.77
C PHE A 34 -3.67 -3.21 14.78
N LYS A 35 -2.78 -2.27 14.40
CA LYS A 35 -1.75 -1.77 15.31
C LYS A 35 -2.35 -1.13 16.56
N ASP A 36 -3.36 -0.28 16.40
CA ASP A 36 -4.01 0.40 17.53
C ASP A 36 -4.64 -0.62 18.50
N LEU A 37 -5.30 -1.66 18.00
CA LEU A 37 -5.88 -2.74 18.82
C LEU A 37 -4.80 -3.62 19.45
N TRP A 38 -3.76 -3.97 18.69
CA TRP A 38 -2.66 -4.80 19.16
C TRP A 38 -1.92 -4.12 20.31
N ASP A 39 -1.57 -2.84 20.14
CA ASP A 39 -0.91 -2.05 21.18
C ASP A 39 -1.79 -1.99 22.44
N ALA A 40 -3.10 -1.78 22.30
CA ALA A 40 -4.03 -1.76 23.43
C ALA A 40 -4.15 -3.11 24.17
N ILE A 41 -4.13 -4.24 23.43
CA ILE A 41 -4.17 -5.59 24.02
C ILE A 41 -2.86 -5.90 24.74
N THR A 42 -1.74 -5.48 24.15
CA THR A 42 -0.39 -5.87 24.59
C THR A 42 0.29 -4.88 25.53
N GLU A 43 -0.34 -3.74 25.83
CA GLU A 43 0.25 -2.62 26.59
C GLU A 43 0.90 -3.04 27.92
N ASN A 44 0.30 -4.02 28.60
CA ASN A 44 0.79 -4.53 29.88
C ASN A 44 1.08 -6.04 29.84
N SER A 45 1.27 -6.60 28.64
CA SER A 45 1.53 -8.04 28.52
C SER A 45 2.91 -8.38 29.10
N PRO A 46 3.00 -9.40 29.97
CA PRO A 46 4.28 -9.91 30.46
C PRO A 46 4.99 -10.83 29.44
N GLU A 47 4.35 -11.14 28.31
CA GLU A 47 4.83 -12.08 27.31
C GLU A 47 5.74 -11.43 26.26
N ASP A 48 6.57 -12.25 25.60
CA ASP A 48 7.30 -11.80 24.42
C ASP A 48 6.35 -11.62 23.24
N LEU A 49 6.18 -10.38 22.80
CA LEU A 49 5.20 -10.03 21.77
C LEU A 49 5.54 -10.63 20.39
N LYS A 50 6.79 -11.00 20.15
CA LYS A 50 7.20 -11.62 18.89
C LYS A 50 6.76 -13.08 18.89
N GLU A 51 7.06 -13.82 19.95
CA GLU A 51 6.60 -15.22 20.10
C GLU A 51 5.07 -15.29 20.09
N PHE A 52 4.39 -14.38 20.78
CA PHE A 52 2.93 -14.33 20.80
C PHE A 52 2.31 -14.09 19.42
N LYS A 53 2.93 -13.24 18.58
CA LYS A 53 2.49 -13.06 17.18
C LYS A 53 2.71 -14.31 16.33
N GLU A 54 3.84 -14.98 16.49
CA GLU A 54 4.18 -16.21 15.78
C GLU A 54 3.19 -17.33 16.16
N GLU A 55 2.85 -17.47 17.45
CA GLU A 55 1.84 -18.42 17.94
C GLU A 55 0.45 -18.15 17.34
N LEU A 56 0.04 -16.89 17.26
CA LEU A 56 -1.23 -16.49 16.64
C LEU A 56 -1.22 -16.59 15.10
N GLY A 57 -0.07 -16.89 14.49
CA GLY A 57 0.08 -16.97 13.04
C GLY A 57 -0.11 -15.62 12.34
N ILE A 58 0.23 -14.52 13.01
CA ILE A 58 0.10 -13.17 12.45
C ILE A 58 1.33 -12.85 11.60
N GLU A 59 1.12 -12.71 10.30
CA GLU A 59 2.14 -12.28 9.34
C GLU A 59 1.92 -10.82 8.94
N HIS A 60 3.01 -10.07 8.81
CA HIS A 60 3.04 -8.72 8.29
C HIS A 60 3.38 -8.70 6.80
N ASP A 61 3.04 -7.62 6.08
CA ASP A 61 3.34 -7.47 4.65
C ASP A 61 4.83 -7.77 4.34
N GLU A 62 5.73 -7.35 5.23
CA GLU A 62 7.16 -7.54 5.12
C GLU A 62 7.57 -9.03 5.11
N ASP A 63 6.83 -9.88 5.82
CA ASP A 63 7.07 -11.33 5.92
C ASP A 63 6.76 -12.06 4.60
N VAL A 64 5.86 -11.51 3.80
CA VAL A 64 5.52 -12.00 2.45
C VAL A 64 6.18 -11.19 1.32
N GLY A 65 7.17 -10.35 1.65
CA GLY A 65 7.94 -9.57 0.68
C GLY A 65 7.17 -8.40 0.04
N VAL A 66 6.13 -7.92 0.72
CA VAL A 66 5.26 -6.84 0.24
C VAL A 66 5.56 -5.56 1.02
N SER A 67 5.64 -4.41 0.33
CA SER A 67 5.89 -3.11 0.97
C SER A 67 4.93 -2.04 0.46
N LEU A 68 4.06 -1.56 1.34
CA LEU A 68 3.15 -0.46 1.06
C LEU A 68 3.89 0.81 0.58
N GLN A 69 5.09 1.08 1.12
CA GLN A 69 5.90 2.24 0.73
C GLN A 69 6.36 2.14 -0.72
N THR A 70 6.76 0.95 -1.17
CA THR A 70 7.13 0.70 -2.57
C THR A 70 5.98 1.04 -3.50
N PHE A 71 4.76 0.58 -3.20
CA PHE A 71 3.59 0.88 -4.03
C PHE A 71 3.16 2.35 -3.92
N ALA A 72 3.23 2.96 -2.73
CA ALA A 72 2.96 4.38 -2.57
C ALA A 72 3.91 5.26 -3.40
N GLY A 73 5.18 4.85 -3.55
CA GLY A 73 6.16 5.54 -4.39
C GLY A 73 5.86 5.47 -5.90
N LEU A 74 5.07 4.50 -6.36
CA LEU A 74 4.62 4.39 -7.76
C LEU A 74 3.51 5.38 -8.11
N GLN A 75 2.94 6.06 -7.11
CA GLN A 75 1.89 7.04 -7.31
C GLN A 75 2.43 8.22 -8.15
N GLN A 76 2.09 8.22 -9.43
CA GLN A 76 2.49 9.28 -10.35
C GLN A 76 1.75 10.58 -9.96
N PRO A 77 2.46 11.72 -9.81
CA PRO A 77 1.78 13.00 -9.70
C PRO A 77 0.97 13.23 -10.98
N VAL A 78 -0.32 13.53 -10.82
CA VAL A 78 -1.29 13.62 -11.93
C VAL A 78 -0.88 14.70 -12.97
N ASN A 79 0.03 15.61 -12.62
CA ASN A 79 0.44 16.74 -13.45
C ASN A 79 1.97 16.98 -13.44
N LYS A 80 2.76 16.19 -14.17
CA LYS A 80 4.00 16.73 -14.75
C LYS A 80 3.67 17.23 -16.15
N ARG A 81 3.20 18.48 -16.23
CA ARG A 81 3.15 19.22 -17.50
C ARG A 81 4.54 19.15 -18.10
N LEU A 82 4.65 18.54 -19.28
CA LEU A 82 5.85 18.62 -20.10
C LEU A 82 6.11 20.13 -20.32
N ARG A 83 7.15 20.69 -19.67
CA ARG A 83 7.60 22.03 -20.03
C ARG A 83 8.19 21.91 -21.44
N SER A 84 7.44 22.40 -22.43
CA SER A 84 7.98 22.71 -23.75
C SER A 84 8.98 23.86 -23.56
N ASN A 85 10.22 23.65 -24.01
CA ASN A 85 11.05 24.76 -24.48
C ASN A 85 10.51 25.27 -25.82
#